data_AF-A0A2V5NUG7-F1
#
_entry.id   AF-A0A2V5NUG7-F1
#
_cell.length_a   1.000
_cell.length_b   1.000
_cell.length_c   1.000
_cell.angle_alpha   90.00
_cell.angle_beta   90.00
_cell.angle_gamma   90.00
#
_symmetry.space_group_name_H-M   'P 1'
#
loop_
_entity.id
_entity.type
_entity.pdbx_description
1 polymer ?
#
loop_
_entity_poly.entity_id
_entity_poly.type
_entity_poly.pdbx_seq_one_letter_code
_entity_poly.pdbx_strand_id
1 'polypeptide(L)'
;MKKYIHPIAAALCFGTFVLVAPTSSAQTKAAKLQAISQQLNLTPEQKAKVLPILADEGPKVQKIKNDNSLTKMQKMQQIKAIHQQTDPQMKAILSPAQYQKLQAIRQQAIRDAVQGRF
;
A
#
# COMPACT_ATOMS: atom_id res chain seq x y z
N MET A 1 0.86 2.50 -72.34
CA MET A 1 0.72 1.02 -72.42
C MET A 1 1.86 0.37 -71.65
N LYS A 2 1.56 -0.73 -70.93
CA LYS A 2 2.43 -1.65 -70.14
C LYS A 2 2.68 -1.17 -68.68
N LYS A 3 1.86 -1.55 -67.68
CA LYS A 3 1.71 -2.85 -66.92
C LYS A 3 2.98 -3.17 -66.09
N TYR A 4 3.02 -3.56 -64.80
CA TYR A 4 2.08 -3.82 -63.68
C TYR A 4 2.92 -4.26 -62.44
N ILE A 5 2.29 -4.28 -61.24
CA ILE A 5 2.56 -5.13 -60.04
C ILE A 5 3.52 -4.63 -58.94
N HIS A 6 2.94 -4.38 -57.76
CA HIS A 6 3.56 -4.30 -56.42
C HIS A 6 3.90 -5.70 -55.87
N PRO A 7 4.84 -5.82 -54.92
CA PRO A 7 4.37 -6.18 -53.57
C PRO A 7 5.13 -5.54 -52.38
N ILE A 8 4.35 -5.09 -51.41
CA ILE A 8 4.45 -5.33 -49.95
C ILE A 8 5.86 -5.24 -49.33
N ALA A 9 6.16 -4.12 -48.67
CA ALA A 9 7.06 -4.10 -47.52
C ALA A 9 6.22 -3.86 -46.27
N ALA A 10 6.05 -4.92 -45.48
CA ALA A 10 5.50 -4.86 -44.15
C ALA A 10 6.43 -4.03 -43.25
N ALA A 11 5.92 -2.93 -42.72
CA ALA A 11 6.46 -2.30 -41.52
C ALA A 11 5.27 -1.92 -40.63
N LEU A 12 4.84 -2.90 -39.83
CA LEU A 12 4.02 -2.69 -38.65
C LEU A 12 4.76 -1.75 -37.69
N CYS A 13 4.66 -0.45 -37.91
CA CYS A 13 5.00 0.55 -36.90
C CYS A 13 3.77 0.84 -36.04
N PHE A 14 3.29 -0.19 -35.32
CA PHE A 14 2.58 0.06 -34.06
C PHE A 14 3.60 -0.05 -32.94
N GLY A 15 4.47 0.96 -32.87
CA GLY A 15 5.22 1.25 -31.66
C GLY A 15 4.25 1.77 -30.61
N THR A 16 3.49 0.88 -29.98
CA THR A 16 2.90 1.18 -28.67
C THR A 16 4.04 1.15 -27.67
N PHE A 17 4.79 2.25 -27.63
CA PHE A 17 5.56 2.59 -26.46
C PHE A 17 4.53 2.78 -25.34
N VAL A 18 4.28 1.71 -24.58
CA VAL A 18 3.50 1.76 -23.35
C VAL A 18 4.33 2.63 -22.41
N LEU A 19 3.98 3.91 -22.37
CA LEU A 19 4.48 4.86 -21.40
C LEU A 19 3.97 4.39 -20.05
N VAL A 20 4.75 3.55 -19.36
CA VAL A 20 4.51 3.18 -17.97
C VAL A 20 4.68 4.46 -17.17
N ALA A 21 3.58 5.20 -16.99
CA ALA A 21 3.56 6.36 -16.13
C ALA A 21 3.93 5.90 -14.71
N PRO A 22 4.77 6.65 -13.98
CA PRO A 22 5.04 6.35 -12.58
C PRO A 22 3.71 6.37 -11.83
N THR A 23 3.34 5.26 -11.20
CA THR A 23 2.15 5.20 -10.35
C THR A 23 2.26 6.32 -9.31
N SER A 24 1.27 7.21 -9.28
CA SER A 24 1.28 8.35 -8.37
C SER A 24 1.32 7.88 -6.91
N SER A 25 1.92 8.66 -6.01
CA SER A 25 1.98 8.35 -4.57
C SER A 25 0.59 8.04 -3.97
N ALA A 26 -0.47 8.67 -4.49
CA ALA A 26 -1.84 8.39 -4.09
C ALA A 26 -2.29 6.98 -4.49
N GLN A 27 -1.91 6.51 -5.67
CA GLN A 27 -2.22 5.17 -6.17
C GLN A 27 -1.52 4.08 -5.35
N THR A 28 -0.27 4.30 -4.94
CA THR A 28 0.46 3.38 -4.04
C THR A 28 -0.18 3.31 -2.65
N LYS A 29 -0.64 4.45 -2.10
CA LYS A 29 -1.34 4.49 -0.81
C LYS A 29 -2.67 3.73 -0.87
N ALA A 30 -3.46 3.97 -1.90
CA ALA A 30 -4.73 3.27 -2.11
C ALA A 30 -4.53 1.76 -2.26
N ALA A 31 -3.53 1.33 -3.04
CA ALA A 31 -3.19 -0.09 -3.20
C ALA A 31 -2.80 -0.75 -1.87
N LYS A 32 -2.02 -0.06 -1.02
CA LYS A 32 -1.66 -0.59 0.30
C LYS A 32 -2.86 -0.75 1.23
N LEU A 33 -3.76 0.23 1.25
CA LEU A 33 -5.00 0.16 2.03
C LEU A 33 -5.90 -0.99 1.55
N GLN A 34 -6.01 -1.16 0.22
CA GLN A 34 -6.75 -2.26 -0.38
C GLN A 34 -6.14 -3.62 -0.03
N ALA A 35 -4.81 -3.76 -0.07
CA ALA A 35 -4.12 -4.99 0.29
C ALA A 35 -4.40 -5.37 1.76
N ILE A 36 -4.31 -4.43 2.70
CA ILE A 36 -4.64 -4.69 4.11
C ILE A 36 -6.10 -5.11 4.24
N SER A 37 -7.02 -4.41 3.56
CA SER A 37 -8.44 -4.75 3.57
C SER A 37 -8.71 -6.18 3.07
N GLN A 38 -8.00 -6.62 2.03
CA GLN A 38 -8.10 -7.97 1.50
C GLN A 38 -7.51 -9.01 2.47
N GLN A 39 -6.33 -8.74 3.05
CA GLN A 39 -5.70 -9.63 4.04
C GLN A 39 -6.59 -9.86 5.27
N LEU A 40 -7.30 -8.81 5.69
CA LEU A 40 -8.26 -8.86 6.80
C LEU A 40 -9.63 -9.42 6.40
N ASN A 41 -9.89 -9.66 5.11
CA ASN A 41 -11.19 -10.12 4.61
C ASN A 41 -12.35 -9.25 5.14
N LEU A 42 -12.20 -7.92 5.08
CA LEU A 42 -13.19 -7.00 5.64
C LEU A 42 -14.50 -7.04 4.87
N THR A 43 -15.62 -7.04 5.59
CA THR A 43 -16.96 -6.82 5.01
C THR A 43 -17.09 -5.37 4.49
N PRO A 44 -18.04 -5.07 3.59
CA PRO A 44 -18.27 -3.70 3.12
C PRO A 44 -18.44 -2.68 4.28
N GLU A 45 -19.18 -3.05 5.30
CA GLU A 45 -19.40 -2.22 6.49
C GLU A 45 -18.12 -2.00 7.30
N GLN A 46 -17.32 -3.06 7.49
CA GLN A 46 -16.03 -2.94 8.17
C GLN A 46 -15.06 -2.08 7.37
N LYS A 47 -15.02 -2.21 6.03
CA LYS A 47 -14.17 -1.37 5.17
C LYS A 47 -14.47 0.11 5.35
N ALA A 48 -15.76 0.49 5.37
CA ALA A 48 -16.17 1.88 5.55
C ALA A 48 -15.65 2.50 6.85
N LYS A 49 -15.48 1.69 7.91
CA LYS A 49 -15.00 2.14 9.22
C LYS A 49 -13.47 2.01 9.38
N VAL A 50 -12.86 0.96 8.84
CA VAL A 50 -11.43 0.65 9.02
C VAL A 50 -10.53 1.44 8.08
N LEU A 51 -10.92 1.60 6.81
CA LEU A 51 -10.10 2.29 5.81
C LEU A 51 -9.74 3.73 6.20
N PRO A 52 -10.65 4.59 6.73
CA PRO A 52 -10.26 5.94 7.14
C PRO A 52 -9.23 5.93 8.27
N ILE A 53 -9.31 4.98 9.20
CA ILE A 53 -8.35 4.86 10.31
C ILE A 53 -6.97 4.47 9.76
N LEU A 54 -6.91 3.48 8.88
CA LEU A 54 -5.65 3.07 8.24
C LEU A 54 -5.07 4.16 7.32
N ALA A 55 -5.92 4.95 6.67
CA ALA A 55 -5.52 6.07 5.83
C ALA A 55 -4.87 7.21 6.64
N ASP A 56 -5.27 7.39 7.91
CA ASP A 56 -4.65 8.33 8.84
C ASP A 56 -3.33 7.78 9.45
N GLU A 57 -3.30 6.49 9.82
CA GLU A 57 -2.09 5.86 10.37
C GLU A 57 -0.94 5.77 9.34
N GLY A 58 -1.27 5.39 8.09
CA GLY A 58 -0.30 5.07 7.05
C GLY A 58 0.76 6.15 6.81
N PRO A 59 0.37 7.43 6.59
CA PRO A 59 1.31 8.54 6.43
C PRO A 59 2.21 8.77 7.66
N LYS A 60 1.67 8.63 8.87
CA LYS A 60 2.43 8.81 10.13
C LYS A 60 3.51 7.74 10.27
N VAL A 61 3.15 6.48 10.01
CA VAL A 61 4.10 5.36 10.00
C VAL A 61 5.17 5.54 8.91
N GLN A 62 4.78 5.96 7.71
CA GLN A 62 5.72 6.20 6.62
C GLN A 62 6.69 7.34 6.94
N LYS A 63 6.22 8.41 7.60
CA LYS A 63 7.07 9.51 8.06
C LYS A 63 8.12 9.01 9.05
N ILE A 64 7.72 8.24 10.07
CA ILE A 64 8.65 7.68 11.08
C ILE A 64 9.66 6.73 10.44
N LYS A 65 9.20 5.88 9.50
CA LYS A 65 10.08 4.96 8.78
C LYS A 65 11.20 5.71 8.06
N ASN A 66 10.86 6.80 7.38
CA ASN A 66 11.78 7.58 6.56
C ASN A 66 12.57 8.65 7.33
N ASP A 67 12.31 8.82 8.63
CA ASP A 67 13.04 9.75 9.47
C ASP A 67 14.41 9.16 9.86
N ASN A 68 15.48 9.72 9.29
CA ASN A 68 16.85 9.28 9.54
C ASN A 68 17.43 9.83 10.85
N SER A 69 16.75 10.78 11.51
CA SER A 69 17.18 11.29 12.81
C SER A 69 16.79 10.37 13.97
N LEU A 70 15.84 9.45 13.73
CA LEU A 70 15.33 8.54 14.75
C LEU A 70 16.13 7.25 14.83
N THR A 71 16.46 6.86 16.06
CA THR A 71 16.97 5.52 16.37
C THR A 71 15.90 4.46 16.11
N LYS A 72 16.34 3.21 15.94
CA LYS A 72 15.46 2.03 15.82
C LYS A 72 14.42 1.95 16.94
N MET A 73 14.85 2.20 18.18
CA MET A 73 13.97 2.16 19.35
C MET A 73 12.91 3.25 19.31
N GLN A 74 13.29 4.49 18.95
CA GLN A 74 12.35 5.60 18.81
C GLN A 74 11.33 5.33 17.69
N LYS A 75 11.77 4.78 16.55
CA LYS A 75 10.86 4.38 15.45
C LYS A 75 9.82 3.38 15.93
N MET A 76 10.26 2.32 16.62
CA MET A 76 9.35 1.32 17.19
C MET A 76 8.35 1.95 18.16
N GLN A 77 8.81 2.78 19.10
CA GLN A 77 7.96 3.41 20.11
C GLN A 77 6.89 4.32 19.48
N GLN A 78 7.28 5.18 18.54
CA GLN A 78 6.36 6.09 17.89
C GLN A 78 5.32 5.34 17.02
N ILE A 79 5.73 4.29 16.31
CA ILE A 79 4.81 3.46 15.52
C ILE A 79 3.84 2.71 16.44
N LYS A 80 4.33 2.15 17.56
CA LYS A 80 3.44 1.52 18.57
C LYS A 80 2.42 2.51 19.12
N ALA A 81 2.84 3.74 19.42
CA ALA A 81 1.93 4.77 19.92
C ALA A 81 0.81 5.08 18.92
N ILE A 82 1.14 5.21 17.62
CA ILE A 82 0.13 5.39 16.55
C ILE A 82 -0.88 4.24 16.55
N HIS A 83 -0.41 2.99 16.61
CA HIS A 83 -1.28 1.83 16.61
C HIS A 83 -2.13 1.70 17.87
N GLN A 84 -1.60 2.11 19.04
CA GLN A 84 -2.32 2.11 20.31
C GLN A 84 -3.45 3.14 20.34
N GLN A 85 -3.26 4.30 19.71
CA GLN A 85 -4.29 5.35 19.64
C GLN A 85 -5.59 4.85 18.98
N THR A 86 -5.49 3.96 18.00
CA THR A 86 -6.64 3.45 17.23
C THR A 86 -7.04 2.03 17.62
N ASP A 87 -6.28 1.36 18.50
CA ASP A 87 -6.51 -0.02 18.90
C ASP A 87 -7.92 -0.30 19.43
N PRO A 88 -8.51 0.58 20.29
CA PRO A 88 -9.88 0.36 20.77
C PRO A 88 -10.92 0.37 19.64
N GLN A 89 -10.77 1.28 18.67
CA GLN A 89 -11.68 1.36 17.52
C GLN A 89 -11.55 0.12 16.64
N MET A 90 -10.32 -0.35 16.40
CA MET A 90 -10.08 -1.56 15.62
C MET A 90 -10.71 -2.79 16.29
N LYS A 91 -10.58 -2.93 17.61
CA LYS A 91 -11.21 -4.03 18.37
C LYS A 91 -12.74 -4.02 18.31
N ALA A 92 -13.35 -2.83 18.24
CA ALA A 92 -14.80 -2.69 18.17
C ALA A 92 -15.37 -3.06 16.78
N ILE A 93 -14.56 -2.95 15.72
CA ILE A 93 -15.01 -3.17 14.33
C ILE A 93 -14.64 -4.56 13.82
N LEU A 94 -13.48 -5.07 14.22
CA LEU A 94 -12.91 -6.33 13.72
C LEU A 94 -13.32 -7.52 14.57
N SER A 95 -13.49 -8.68 13.93
CA SER A 95 -13.57 -9.95 14.67
C SER A 95 -12.23 -10.27 15.35
N PRO A 96 -12.20 -11.16 16.37
CA PRO A 96 -10.95 -11.54 17.03
C PRO A 96 -9.87 -12.04 16.07
N ALA A 97 -10.26 -12.86 15.08
CA ALA A 97 -9.34 -13.38 14.08
C ALA A 97 -8.80 -12.29 13.13
N GLN A 98 -9.65 -11.35 12.72
CA GLN A 98 -9.23 -10.21 11.90
C GLN A 98 -8.30 -9.27 12.67
N TYR A 99 -8.63 -8.99 13.94
CA TYR A 99 -7.80 -8.18 14.81
C TYR A 99 -6.41 -8.82 15.03
N GLN A 100 -6.34 -10.14 15.22
CA GLN A 100 -5.06 -10.84 15.32
C GLN A 100 -4.21 -10.70 14.03
N LYS A 101 -4.84 -10.80 12.85
CA LYS A 101 -4.15 -10.53 11.57
C LYS A 101 -3.67 -9.08 11.47
N LEU A 102 -4.47 -8.11 11.91
CA LEU A 102 -4.07 -6.70 11.94
C LEU A 102 -2.83 -6.50 12.82
N GLN A 103 -2.78 -7.14 14.00
CA GLN A 103 -1.61 -7.06 14.88
C GLN A 103 -0.35 -7.63 14.22
N ALA A 104 -0.46 -8.72 13.46
CA ALA A 104 0.67 -9.27 12.71
C ALA A 104 1.17 -8.30 11.62
N ILE A 105 0.25 -7.64 10.89
CA ILE A 105 0.57 -6.61 9.89
C ILE A 105 1.29 -5.42 10.55
N ARG A 106 0.78 -4.94 11.68
CA ARG A 106 1.39 -3.85 12.47
C ARG A 106 2.78 -4.22 12.99
N GLN A 107 2.94 -5.44 13.48
CA GLN A 107 4.24 -5.96 13.90
C GLN A 107 5.24 -6.07 12.74
N GLN A 108 4.77 -6.40 11.53
CA GLN A 108 5.61 -6.35 10.32
C GLN A 108 6.03 -4.90 10.00
N ALA A 109 5.09 -3.95 10.04
CA ALA A 109 5.40 -2.54 9.78
C ALA A 109 6.46 -1.98 10.75
N ILE A 110 6.40 -2.36 12.03
CA ILE A 110 7.43 -2.03 13.03
C ILE A 110 8.78 -2.65 12.65
N ARG A 111 8.80 -3.93 12.28
CA ARG A 111 10.03 -4.63 11.87
C ARG A 111 10.65 -3.96 10.66
N ASP A 112 9.87 -3.62 9.65
CA ASP A 112 10.34 -2.97 8.43
C ASP A 112 10.95 -1.60 8.74
N ALA A 113 10.31 -0.82 9.61
CA ALA A 113 10.82 0.49 10.02
C ALA A 113 12.13 0.43 10.81
N VAL A 114 12.33 -0.65 11.56
CA VAL A 114 13.56 -0.88 12.35
C VAL A 114 14.68 -1.49 11.51
N GLN A 115 14.34 -2.34 10.54
CA GLN A 115 15.31 -3.04 9.68
C GLN A 115 15.71 -2.21 8.45
N GLY A 116 14.96 -1.18 8.08
CA GLY A 116 15.23 -0.38 6.88
C GLY A 116 15.02 -1.15 5.59
N ARG A 117 14.12 -2.15 5.59
CA ARG A 117 13.79 -2.94 4.40
C ARG A 117 12.83 -2.16 3.49
N PHE A 118 13.17 -2.06 2.20
CA PHE A 118 12.41 -1.38 1.15
C PHE A 118 12.09 -2.36 0.02
#